data_AF-A0A8X6R9F3-F1
#
_entry.id   AF-A0A8X6R9F3-F1
#
_cell.length_a   1.000
_cell.length_b   1.000
_cell.length_c   1.000
_cell.angle_alpha   90.00
_cell.angle_beta   90.00
_cell.angle_gamma   90.00
#
_symmetry.space_group_name_H-M   'P 1'
#
loop_
_entity.id
_entity.type
_entity.pdbx_description
1 polymer ?
#
loop_
_entity_poly.entity_id
_entity_poly.type
_entity_poly.pdbx_seq_one_letter_code
_entity_poly.pdbx_strand_id
1 'polypeptide(L)'
;MDSVLKDLRVGVVTKGQKQLGVPSEKLSKDFLKKIINQIKPTYLKLCNETLLKKCLHGKTQNCNESYNNILWNIVPKNIFIGLETFRLGALLALILYNSGYAGILSVIRTNLSPTAPRKRRT
;
A
#
# COMPACT_ATOMS: atom_id res chain seq x y z
N MET A 1 26.74 13.23 -2.40
CA MET A 1 26.24 11.86 -2.15
C MET A 1 26.97 11.15 -1.00
N ASP A 2 28.17 11.60 -0.62
CA ASP A 2 28.97 10.98 0.46
C ASP A 2 28.43 11.18 1.89
N SER A 3 27.40 12.03 2.07
CA SER A 3 26.81 12.30 3.38
C SER A 3 25.74 11.29 3.80
N VAL A 4 25.03 10.66 2.85
CA VAL A 4 23.90 9.75 3.17
C VAL A 4 24.36 8.37 3.66
N LEU A 5 25.61 8.00 3.36
CA LEU A 5 26.20 6.72 3.78
C LEU A 5 26.81 6.74 5.19
N LYS A 6 26.89 7.90 5.86
CA LYS A 6 27.50 8.02 7.21
C LYS A 6 26.54 7.73 8.37
N ASP A 7 25.23 7.72 8.12
CA ASP A 7 24.22 7.62 9.19
C ASP A 7 23.81 6.19 9.54
N LEU A 8 24.42 5.17 8.92
CA LEU A 8 24.24 3.77 9.33
C LEU A 8 25.09 3.42 10.57
N ARG A 9 25.00 4.21 11.65
CA ARG A 9 25.51 3.79 12.97
C ARG A 9 24.48 2.86 13.62
N VAL A 10 24.71 1.57 13.45
CA VAL A 10 23.98 0.51 14.17
C VAL A 10 24.25 0.67 15.67
N GLY A 11 23.24 1.12 16.41
CA GLY A 11 23.28 1.19 17.87
C GLY A 11 23.40 -0.21 18.46
N VAL A 12 24.47 -0.46 19.21
CA VAL A 12 24.63 -1.66 20.03
C VAL A 12 23.89 -1.42 21.35
N VAL A 13 22.71 -2.04 21.50
CA VAL A 13 22.07 -2.22 22.81
C VAL A 13 22.35 -3.64 23.27
N THR A 14 23.26 -3.79 24.22
CA THR A 14 23.47 -5.04 24.96
C THR A 14 22.45 -5.13 26.10
N LYS A 15 21.56 -6.12 26.06
CA LYS A 15 21.28 -7.04 27.18
C LYS A 15 20.18 -8.05 26.83
N GLY A 16 20.58 -9.33 26.80
CA GLY A 16 19.79 -10.47 27.29
C GLY A 16 18.44 -10.77 26.65
N GLN A 17 18.44 -11.38 25.46
CA GLN A 17 17.39 -12.30 25.01
C GLN A 17 18.06 -13.40 24.17
N LYS A 18 17.98 -14.67 24.60
CA LYS A 18 18.44 -15.83 23.82
C LYS A 18 17.55 -15.97 22.59
N GLN A 19 18.04 -15.53 21.42
CA GLN A 19 17.41 -15.85 20.13
C GLN A 19 17.92 -17.22 19.67
N LEU A 20 16.99 -18.09 19.24
CA LEU A 20 17.30 -19.36 18.60
C LEU A 20 18.33 -19.12 17.50
N GLY A 21 19.47 -19.81 17.60
CA GLY A 21 20.62 -19.62 16.72
C GLY A 21 20.35 -20.10 15.31
N VAL A 22 19.88 -19.19 14.45
CA VAL A 22 20.23 -19.25 13.03
C VAL A 22 21.69 -18.77 12.95
N PRO A 23 22.63 -19.52 12.35
CA PRO A 23 23.98 -19.02 12.17
C PRO A 23 23.88 -17.75 11.31
N SER A 24 24.08 -16.57 11.89
CA SER A 24 24.27 -15.37 11.09
C SER A 24 25.66 -15.50 10.48
N GLU A 25 25.73 -16.23 9.38
CA GLU A 25 26.90 -16.33 8.54
C GLU A 25 27.33 -14.89 8.25
N LYS A 26 28.49 -14.48 8.79
CA LYS A 26 29.04 -13.15 8.58
C LYS A 26 29.24 -13.00 7.07
N LEU A 27 28.26 -12.39 6.42
CA LEU A 27 28.30 -12.16 5.00
C LEU A 27 29.55 -11.34 4.72
N SER A 28 30.52 -11.95 4.03
CA SER A 28 31.82 -11.32 3.78
C SER A 28 31.58 -9.92 3.21
N LYS A 29 32.33 -8.93 3.72
CA LYS A 29 32.26 -7.55 3.21
C LYS A 29 32.46 -7.51 1.70
N ASP A 30 33.23 -8.45 1.15
CA ASP A 30 33.50 -8.57 -0.29
C ASP A 30 32.28 -9.05 -1.07
N PHE A 31 31.49 -9.97 -0.49
CA PHE A 31 30.25 -10.44 -1.10
C PHE A 31 29.19 -9.33 -1.15
N LEU A 32 29.01 -8.60 -0.04
CA LEU A 32 28.13 -7.42 0.00
C LEU A 32 28.55 -6.37 -1.02
N LYS A 33 29.85 -6.11 -1.15
CA LYS A 33 30.39 -5.16 -2.14
C LYS A 33 30.09 -5.59 -3.57
N LYS A 34 30.17 -6.90 -3.85
CA LYS A 34 29.81 -7.48 -5.15
C LYS A 34 28.33 -7.29 -5.48
N ILE A 35 27.44 -7.55 -4.53
CA ILE A 35 25.98 -7.32 -4.69
C ILE A 35 25.69 -5.84 -4.96
N ILE A 36 26.26 -4.94 -4.15
CA ILE A 36 26.05 -3.50 -4.31
C ILE A 36 26.51 -3.05 -5.68
N ASN A 37 27.69 -3.50 -6.15
CA ASN A 37 28.20 -3.13 -7.46
C ASN A 37 27.31 -3.62 -8.61
N GLN A 38 26.63 -4.76 -8.45
CA GLN A 38 25.66 -5.27 -9.43
C GLN A 38 24.35 -4.47 -9.45
N ILE A 39 23.83 -4.08 -8.27
CA ILE A 39 22.54 -3.39 -8.15
C ILE A 39 22.66 -1.87 -8.42
N LYS A 40 23.76 -1.25 -8.00
CA LYS A 40 24.02 0.19 -8.09
C LYS A 40 23.73 0.81 -9.47
N PRO A 41 24.16 0.24 -10.61
CA PRO A 41 23.85 0.83 -11.91
C PRO A 41 22.35 0.89 -12.19
N THR A 42 21.60 -0.15 -11.84
CA THR A 42 20.13 -0.18 -11.99
C THR A 42 19.46 0.81 -11.05
N TYR A 43 19.89 0.85 -9.79
CA TYR A 43 19.39 1.82 -8.81
C TYR A 43 19.56 3.26 -9.30
N LEU A 44 20.77 3.63 -9.78
CA LEU A 44 21.05 4.96 -10.29
C LEU A 44 20.23 5.31 -11.54
N LYS A 45 19.98 4.34 -12.44
CA LYS A 45 19.08 4.52 -13.58
C LYS A 45 17.64 4.79 -13.12
N LEU A 46 17.16 4.09 -12.10
CA LEU A 46 15.82 4.27 -11.54
C LEU A 46 15.68 5.62 -10.80
N CYS A 47 16.76 6.13 -10.21
CA CYS A 47 16.80 7.46 -9.59
C CYS A 47 16.91 8.62 -10.58
N ASN A 48 16.89 8.37 -11.89
CA ASN A 48 16.97 9.44 -12.89
C ASN A 48 15.75 10.37 -12.78
N GLU A 49 15.98 11.67 -12.59
CA GLU A 49 14.90 12.66 -12.41
C GLU A 49 13.91 12.70 -13.57
N THR A 50 14.36 12.52 -14.82
CA THR A 50 13.46 12.50 -15.98
C THR A 50 12.56 11.28 -15.99
N LEU A 51 13.04 10.14 -15.47
CA LEU A 51 12.23 8.93 -15.27
C LEU A 51 11.23 9.13 -14.13
N LEU A 52 11.69 9.66 -12.99
CA LEU A 52 10.83 9.94 -11.83
C LEU A 52 9.74 10.98 -12.13
N LYS A 53 10.03 12.00 -12.94
CA LYS A 53 9.03 12.98 -13.40
C LYS A 53 7.91 12.36 -14.23
N LYS A 54 8.17 11.25 -14.92
CA LYS A 54 7.10 10.48 -15.61
C LYS A 54 6.19 9.76 -14.61
N CYS A 55 6.72 9.32 -13.47
CA CYS A 55 5.93 8.72 -12.39
C CYS A 55 4.97 9.72 -11.73
N LEU A 56 5.27 11.03 -11.75
CA LEU A 56 4.35 12.06 -11.24
C LEU A 56 3.06 12.18 -12.08
N HIS A 57 3.14 11.88 -13.38
CA HIS A 57 2.00 11.89 -14.30
C HIS A 57 1.32 10.52 -14.41
N GLY A 58 2.04 9.46 -14.01
CA GLY A 58 1.47 8.14 -13.83
C GLY A 58 0.46 8.16 -12.69
N LYS A 59 -0.82 8.28 -13.03
CA LYS A 59 -1.89 7.78 -12.15
C LYS A 59 -1.68 6.28 -11.93
N THR A 60 -2.41 5.68 -10.98
CA THR A 60 -2.35 4.23 -10.71
C THR A 60 -2.20 3.44 -12.00
N GLN A 61 -1.13 2.64 -12.12
CA GLN A 61 -0.73 2.00 -13.38
C GLN A 61 -1.82 1.12 -14.00
N ASN A 62 -2.88 0.81 -13.23
CA ASN A 62 -4.07 0.14 -13.71
C ASN A 62 -5.25 0.48 -12.77
N CYS A 63 -6.08 1.47 -13.14
CA CYS A 63 -7.29 1.81 -12.38
C CYS A 63 -8.18 0.59 -12.14
N ASN A 64 -8.27 -0.31 -13.13
CA ASN A 64 -9.10 -1.50 -13.04
C ASN A 64 -8.54 -2.49 -12.02
N GLU A 65 -7.23 -2.72 -11.98
CA GLU A 65 -6.61 -3.59 -10.99
C GLU A 65 -6.66 -3.01 -9.58
N SER A 66 -6.48 -1.69 -9.44
CA SER A 66 -6.61 -1.02 -8.15
C SER A 66 -8.03 -1.13 -7.58
N TYR A 67 -9.05 -0.86 -8.41
CA TYR A 67 -10.46 -1.04 -8.02
C TYR A 67 -10.78 -2.51 -7.73
N ASN A 68 -10.39 -3.41 -8.64
CA ASN A 68 -10.64 -4.84 -8.50
C ASN A 68 -9.98 -5.40 -7.23
N ASN A 69 -8.77 -4.97 -6.88
CA ASN A 69 -8.12 -5.38 -5.65
C ASN A 69 -8.96 -5.00 -4.42
N ILE A 70 -9.51 -3.78 -4.36
CA ILE A 70 -10.41 -3.37 -3.29
C ILE A 70 -11.69 -4.21 -3.31
N LEU A 71 -12.31 -4.40 -4.47
CA LEU A 71 -13.53 -5.21 -4.62
C LEU A 71 -13.33 -6.63 -4.12
N TRP A 72 -12.25 -7.30 -4.51
CA TRP A 72 -11.98 -8.69 -4.14
C TRP A 72 -11.55 -8.85 -2.68
N ASN A 73 -11.03 -7.79 -2.04
CA ASN A 73 -10.80 -7.78 -0.60
C ASN A 73 -12.11 -7.67 0.21
N ILE A 74 -13.14 -7.00 -0.34
CA ILE A 74 -14.46 -6.89 0.29
C ILE A 74 -15.33 -8.12 -0.01
N VAL A 75 -15.26 -8.60 -1.26
CA VAL A 75 -16.10 -9.65 -1.83
C VAL A 75 -15.17 -10.72 -2.44
N PRO A 76 -14.66 -11.67 -1.65
CA PRO A 76 -13.68 -12.64 -2.15
C PRO A 76 -14.23 -13.51 -3.28
N LYS A 77 -13.41 -13.75 -4.32
CA LYS A 77 -13.81 -14.54 -5.50
C LYS A 77 -14.06 -16.01 -5.24
N ASN A 78 -13.50 -16.54 -4.15
CA ASN A 78 -13.51 -17.96 -3.81
C ASN A 78 -14.76 -18.39 -3.04
N ILE A 79 -15.67 -17.46 -2.74
CA ILE A 79 -16.91 -17.76 -2.04
C ILE A 79 -18.11 -17.34 -2.88
N PHE A 80 -19.17 -18.15 -2.82
CA PHE A 80 -20.45 -17.77 -3.41
C PHE A 80 -21.10 -16.69 -2.54
N ILE A 81 -21.44 -15.57 -3.16
CA ILE A 81 -22.06 -14.42 -2.50
C ILE A 81 -23.33 -14.06 -3.29
N GLY A 82 -24.43 -13.78 -2.57
CA GLY A 82 -25.67 -13.35 -3.20
C GLY A 82 -25.53 -12.03 -3.95
N LEU A 83 -26.33 -11.84 -5.00
CA LEU A 83 -26.26 -10.67 -5.88
C LEU A 83 -26.35 -9.34 -5.13
N GLU A 84 -27.24 -9.25 -4.13
CA GLU A 84 -27.41 -8.02 -3.35
C GLU A 84 -26.16 -7.67 -2.52
N THR A 85 -25.54 -8.67 -1.89
CA THR A 85 -24.28 -8.49 -1.15
C THR A 85 -23.13 -8.11 -2.09
N PHE A 86 -23.07 -8.73 -3.27
CA PHE A 86 -22.08 -8.37 -4.31
C PHE A 86 -22.25 -6.90 -4.75
N ARG A 87 -23.48 -6.48 -5.04
CA ARG A 87 -23.80 -5.09 -5.41
C ARG A 87 -23.38 -4.10 -4.32
N LEU A 88 -23.69 -4.40 -3.06
CA LEU A 88 -23.27 -3.58 -1.93
C LEU A 88 -21.74 -3.48 -1.83
N GLY A 89 -21.05 -4.62 -1.95
CA GLY A 89 -19.59 -4.66 -1.94
C GLY A 89 -18.95 -3.87 -3.09
N ALA A 90 -19.52 -3.92 -4.29
CA ALA A 90 -19.08 -3.12 -5.44
C ALA A 90 -19.24 -1.61 -5.23
N LEU A 91 -20.35 -1.19 -4.62
CA LEU A 91 -20.58 0.21 -4.24
C LEU A 91 -19.61 0.69 -3.15
N LEU A 92 -19.37 -0.15 -2.13
CA LEU A 92 -18.38 0.14 -1.09
C LEU A 92 -16.97 0.26 -1.68
N ALA A 93 -16.58 -0.66 -2.57
CA ALA A 93 -15.30 -0.61 -3.26
C ALA A 93 -15.14 0.69 -4.08
N LEU A 94 -16.21 1.14 -4.74
CA LEU A 94 -16.21 2.37 -5.53
C LEU A 94 -15.98 3.61 -4.64
N ILE A 95 -16.66 3.67 -3.49
CA ILE A 95 -16.51 4.76 -2.52
C ILE A 95 -15.09 4.77 -1.95
N LEU A 96 -14.58 3.60 -1.56
CA LEU A 96 -13.21 3.46 -1.04
C LEU A 96 -12.15 3.84 -2.08
N TYR A 97 -12.35 3.45 -3.33
CA TYR A 97 -11.44 3.78 -4.42
C TYR A 97 -11.38 5.28 -4.69
N ASN A 98 -12.53 5.96 -4.74
CA ASN A 98 -12.60 7.37 -5.10
C ASN A 98 -12.38 8.34 -3.93
N SER A 99 -12.77 7.96 -2.71
CA SER A 99 -12.85 8.88 -1.57
C SER A 99 -12.43 8.27 -0.24
N GLY A 100 -11.93 7.02 -0.25
CA GLY A 100 -11.51 6.31 0.94
C GLY A 100 -12.60 6.24 2.02
N TYR A 101 -12.16 6.19 3.27
CA TYR A 101 -13.06 6.14 4.42
C TYR A 101 -13.87 7.43 4.64
N ALA A 102 -13.39 8.57 4.13
CA ALA A 102 -14.13 9.83 4.21
C ALA A 102 -15.45 9.75 3.42
N GLY A 103 -15.43 9.09 2.25
CA GLY A 103 -16.63 8.82 1.46
C GLY A 103 -17.64 7.93 2.20
N ILE A 104 -17.16 6.85 2.84
CA ILE A 104 -18.02 5.97 3.66
C ILE A 104 -18.65 6.76 4.80
N LEU A 105 -17.85 7.53 5.53
CA LEU A 105 -18.30 8.33 6.66
C LEU A 105 -19.35 9.37 6.24
N SER A 106 -19.21 9.96 5.06
CA SER A 106 -20.22 10.87 4.48
C SER A 106 -21.55 10.14 4.25
N VAL A 107 -21.53 8.97 3.61
CA VAL A 107 -22.75 8.17 3.35
C VAL A 107 -23.41 7.74 4.67
N ILE A 108 -22.63 7.27 5.64
CA ILE A 108 -23.11 6.88 6.96
C ILE A 108 -23.77 8.07 7.65
N ARG A 109 -23.10 9.23 7.71
CA ARG A 109 -23.67 10.43 8.33
C ARG A 109 -24.94 10.91 7.64
N THR A 110 -25.00 10.89 6.31
CA THR A 110 -26.20 11.32 5.58
C THR A 110 -27.39 10.39 5.79
N ASN A 111 -27.16 9.08 5.90
CA ASN A 111 -28.24 8.08 6.00
C ASN A 111 -28.61 7.71 7.44
N LEU A 112 -27.72 7.89 8.41
CA LEU A 112 -27.94 7.56 9.83
C LEU A 112 -28.10 8.78 10.73
N SER A 113 -27.83 10.00 10.23
CA SER A 113 -28.23 11.21 10.95
C SER A 113 -29.77 11.27 11.01
N PRO A 114 -30.37 11.64 12.15
CA PRO A 114 -31.78 11.97 12.23
C PRO A 114 -32.03 13.24 11.42
N THR A 115 -32.17 13.09 10.11
CA THR A 115 -32.66 14.17 9.26
C THR A 115 -34.17 14.26 9.44
N ALA A 116 -34.65 15.51 9.58
CA ALA A 116 -36.07 15.85 9.63
C ALA A 116 -36.85 15.09 8.53
N PRO A 117 -38.12 14.72 8.78
CA PRO A 117 -38.85 13.78 7.94
C PRO A 117 -38.81 14.20 6.47
N ARG A 118 -38.26 13.31 5.62
CA ARG A 118 -38.40 13.42 4.17
C ARG A 118 -39.90 13.44 3.87
N LYS A 119 -40.44 14.60 3.46
CA LYS A 119 -41.77 14.66 2.84
C LYS A 119 -41.78 13.61 1.73
N ARG A 120 -42.57 12.55 1.91
CA ARG A 120 -42.86 11.62 0.82
C ARG A 120 -43.43 12.47 -0.30
N ARG A 121 -42.81 12.43 -1.49
CA ARG A 121 -43.44 12.89 -2.71
C ARG A 121 -44.59 11.93 -2.98
N THR A 122 -45.76 12.28 -2.48
CA THR A 122 -47.05 11.82 -3.01
C THR A 122 -47.33 12.52 -4.31
#